data_AF-A0A1E7GGU5-F1
#
_entry.id   AF-A0A1E7GGU5-F1
#
_cell.length_a   1.000
_cell.length_b   1.000
_cell.length_c   1.000
_cell.angle_alpha   90.00
_cell.angle_beta   90.00
_cell.angle_gamma   90.00
#
_symmetry.space_group_name_H-M   'P 1'
#
loop_
_entity.id
_entity.type
_entity.pdbx_description
1 polymer ?
#
loop_
_entity_poly.entity_id
_entity_poly.type
_entity_poly.pdbx_seq_one_letter_code
_entity_poly.pdbx_strand_id
1 'polypeptide(L)'
;MGLSDLNLKQNKSYRTMIDSEGAGHIRIIRRINLKTLIEIFKDLYLELKKNPDRKPHITIYVSNSIYEEMSDNMKHFHDFVVSCMDGTFDLIVTT
;
A
#
# COMPACT_ATOMS: atom_id res chain seq x y z
N MET A 1 10.95 -10.03 16.40
CA MET A 1 11.66 -9.15 15.45
C MET A 1 10.97 -7.80 15.47
N GLY A 2 11.66 -6.78 15.98
CA GLY A 2 11.11 -5.45 16.16
C GLY A 2 11.00 -4.75 14.81
N LEU A 3 9.79 -4.38 14.42
CA LEU A 3 9.54 -3.48 13.30
C LEU A 3 10.12 -2.11 13.67
N SER A 4 11.20 -1.69 13.03
CA SER A 4 11.71 -0.33 13.16
C SER A 4 10.74 0.63 12.45
N ASP A 5 10.05 1.48 13.21
CA ASP A 5 9.07 2.46 12.74
C ASP A 5 9.73 3.62 11.95
N LEU A 6 10.38 3.35 10.81
CA LEU A 6 10.76 4.41 9.88
C LEU A 6 9.49 4.88 9.13
N ASN A 7 9.10 6.14 9.36
CA ASN A 7 8.03 6.85 8.63
C ASN A 7 6.62 6.24 8.74
N LEU A 8 6.14 6.07 9.98
CA LEU A 8 4.75 5.71 10.25
C LEU A 8 3.79 6.88 9.97
N LYS A 9 2.88 6.73 9.00
CA LYS A 9 1.69 7.58 8.88
C LYS A 9 0.45 6.74 9.22
N GLN A 10 -0.40 7.21 10.12
CA GLN A 10 -1.59 6.47 10.53
C GLN A 10 -2.80 7.38 10.71
N ASN A 11 -3.99 6.85 10.41
CA ASN A 11 -5.25 7.41 10.83
C ASN A 11 -6.24 6.28 11.19
N LYS A 12 -7.52 6.61 11.40
CA LYS A 12 -8.56 5.64 11.77
C LYS A 12 -8.89 4.62 10.67
N SER A 13 -8.51 4.89 9.42
CA SER A 13 -8.90 4.11 8.24
C SER A 13 -7.74 3.35 7.59
N TYR A 14 -6.49 3.79 7.79
CA TYR A 14 -5.32 3.11 7.26
C TYR A 14 -4.05 3.40 8.08
N ARG A 15 -3.04 2.56 7.86
CA ARG A 15 -1.66 2.73 8.36
C ARG A 15 -0.68 2.50 7.22
N THR A 16 0.34 3.34 7.10
CA THR A 16 1.48 3.10 6.20
C THR A 16 2.79 3.08 6.95
N MET A 17 3.73 2.25 6.50
CA MET A 17 5.09 2.20 7.04
C MET A 17 6.08 1.76 5.95
N ILE A 18 7.36 2.10 6.14
CA ILE A 18 8.46 1.54 5.37
C ILE A 18 9.26 0.67 6.34
N ASP A 19 9.49 -0.59 5.98
CA ASP A 19 10.26 -1.50 6.82
C ASP A 19 11.78 -1.28 6.70
N SER A 20 12.55 -2.05 7.47
CA SER A 20 14.03 -2.02 7.42
C SER A 20 14.62 -2.48 6.10
N GLU A 21 13.87 -3.23 5.29
CA GLU A 21 14.27 -3.70 3.95
C GLU A 21 13.92 -2.67 2.86
N GLY A 22 13.27 -1.56 3.25
CA GLY A 22 12.86 -0.50 2.33
C GLY A 22 11.61 -0.85 1.53
N ALA A 23 10.81 -1.83 1.96
CA ALA A 23 9.50 -2.13 1.40
C ALA A 23 8.43 -1.26 2.08
N GLY A 24 7.49 -0.78 1.28
CA GLY A 24 6.34 -0.02 1.74
C GLY A 24 5.16 -0.94 2.07
N HIS A 25 4.48 -0.65 3.17
CA HIS A 25 3.29 -1.39 3.59
C HIS A 25 2.13 -0.43 3.76
N ILE A 26 0.97 -0.78 3.19
CA ILE A 26 -0.29 -0.06 3.36
C ILE A 26 -1.30 -1.03 3.98
N ARG A 27 -1.74 -0.78 5.21
CA ARG A 27 -2.80 -1.56 5.86
C ARG A 27 -4.10 -0.77 5.88
N ILE A 28 -5.12 -1.28 5.22
CA ILE A 28 -6.48 -0.73 5.24
C ILE A 28 -7.23 -1.28 6.46
N ILE A 29 -7.72 -0.39 7.31
CA ILE A 29 -8.40 -0.70 8.58
C ILE A 29 -9.92 -0.48 8.45
N ARG A 30 -10.33 0.47 7.61
CA ARG A 30 -11.73 0.78 7.29
C ARG A 30 -11.86 1.09 5.81
N ARG A 31 -13.09 1.01 5.29
CA ARG A 31 -13.40 1.41 3.93
C ARG A 31 -12.86 2.81 3.63
N ILE A 32 -12.15 2.91 2.51
CA ILE A 32 -11.68 4.17 1.93
C ILE A 32 -12.20 4.30 0.49
N ASN A 33 -12.26 5.51 -0.03
CA ASN A 33 -12.58 5.71 -1.44
C ASN A 33 -11.31 5.55 -2.32
N LEU A 34 -11.50 5.44 -3.63
CA LEU A 34 -10.40 5.26 -4.58
C LEU A 34 -9.42 6.44 -4.57
N LYS A 35 -9.91 7.68 -4.41
CA LYS A 35 -9.05 8.87 -4.33
C LYS A 35 -8.06 8.75 -3.17
N THR A 36 -8.54 8.38 -1.99
CA THR A 36 -7.69 8.18 -0.81
C THR A 36 -6.68 7.07 -1.03
N LEU A 37 -7.07 5.96 -1.67
CA LEU A 37 -6.15 4.87 -2.00
C LEU A 37 -5.01 5.35 -2.92
N ILE A 38 -5.35 6.09 -3.98
CA ILE A 38 -4.37 6.66 -4.93
C ILE A 38 -3.41 7.62 -4.22
N GLU A 39 -3.92 8.51 -3.36
CA GLU A 39 -3.10 9.49 -2.63
C GLU A 39 -2.09 8.80 -1.70
N ILE A 40 -2.54 7.82 -0.91
CA ILE A 40 -1.67 7.05 0.00
C ILE A 40 -0.59 6.31 -0.79
N PHE A 41 -1.00 5.64 -1.87
CA PHE A 41 -0.09 4.88 -2.71
C PHE A 41 0.95 5.80 -3.37
N LYS A 42 0.52 6.94 -3.93
CA LYS A 42 1.40 7.91 -4.57
C LYS A 42 2.44 8.45 -3.59
N ASP A 43 2.01 8.86 -2.39
CA ASP A 43 2.90 9.37 -1.36
C ASP A 43 3.98 8.34 -1.01
N LEU A 44 3.58 7.08 -0.81
CA LEU A 44 4.51 6.01 -0.46
C LEU A 44 5.45 5.67 -1.62
N TYR A 45 4.93 5.57 -2.85
CA TYR A 45 5.71 5.28 -4.04
C TYR A 45 6.79 6.33 -4.29
N LEU A 46 6.46 7.61 -4.16
CA LEU A 46 7.41 8.70 -4.33
C LEU A 46 8.49 8.70 -3.23
N GLU A 47 8.13 8.31 -2.00
CA GLU A 47 9.10 8.16 -0.92
C GLU A 47 10.09 7.03 -1.23
N LEU A 48 9.59 5.86 -1.64
CA LEU A 48 10.43 4.71 -2.00
C LEU A 48 11.34 5.02 -3.18
N LYS A 49 10.86 5.79 -4.17
CA LYS A 49 11.66 6.21 -5.34
C LYS A 49 12.83 7.13 -5.02
N LYS A 50 12.91 7.71 -3.81
CA LYS A 50 14.09 8.51 -3.41
C LYS A 50 15.34 7.66 -3.29
N ASN A 51 15.21 6.35 -3.14
CA ASN A 51 16.33 5.42 -3.18
C ASN A 51 16.48 4.83 -4.60
N PRO A 52 17.43 5.32 -5.42
CA PRO A 52 17.57 4.87 -6.81
C PRO A 52 18.10 3.45 -6.95
N ASP A 53 18.73 2.90 -5.90
CA ASP A 53 19.34 1.56 -5.93
C ASP A 53 18.31 0.43 -5.71
N ARG A 54 17.06 0.79 -5.40
CA ARG A 54 15.99 -0.17 -5.13
C ARG A 54 14.74 0.17 -5.93
N LYS A 55 14.17 -0.84 -6.57
CA LYS A 55 12.84 -0.72 -7.16
C LYS A 55 11.80 -0.62 -6.04
N PRO A 56 10.80 0.28 -6.14
CA PRO A 56 9.74 0.37 -5.14
C PRO A 56 9.02 -0.97 -4.98
N HIS A 57 8.87 -1.44 -3.75
CA HIS A 57 8.04 -2.58 -3.40
C HIS A 57 6.95 -2.11 -2.44
N ILE A 58 5.68 -2.28 -2.79
CA ILE A 58 4.55 -1.92 -1.93
C ILE A 58 3.62 -3.11 -1.76
N THR A 59 3.28 -3.44 -0.52
CA THR A 59 2.23 -4.42 -0.20
C THR A 59 1.02 -3.73 0.42
N ILE A 60 -0.16 -3.98 -0.15
CA ILE A 60 -1.45 -3.53 0.38
C ILE A 60 -2.11 -4.69 1.14
N TYR A 61 -2.42 -4.49 2.41
CA TYR A 61 -3.14 -5.43 3.26
C TYR A 61 -4.57 -4.93 3.48
N VAL A 62 -5.55 -5.79 3.25
CA VAL A 62 -6.97 -5.50 3.45
C VAL A 62 -7.66 -6.72 4.05
N SER A 63 -8.60 -6.53 4.99
CA SER A 63 -9.41 -7.66 5.48
C SER A 63 -10.43 -8.09 4.43
N ASN A 64 -10.84 -9.36 4.45
CA ASN A 64 -11.81 -9.88 3.48
C ASN A 64 -13.12 -9.08 3.46
N SER A 65 -13.62 -8.69 4.65
CA SER A 65 -14.82 -7.86 4.78
C SER A 65 -14.71 -6.51 4.06
N ILE A 66 -13.59 -5.81 4.19
CA ILE A 66 -13.36 -4.52 3.52
C ILE A 66 -13.11 -4.74 2.02
N TYR A 67 -12.42 -5.82 1.68
CA TYR A 67 -12.13 -6.16 0.30
C TYR A 67 -13.40 -6.42 -0.49
N GLU A 68 -14.35 -7.19 0.05
CA GLU A 68 -15.65 -7.45 -0.60
C GLU A 68 -16.41 -6.14 -0.88
N GLU A 69 -16.45 -5.21 0.08
CA GLU A 69 -17.11 -3.90 -0.07
C GLU A 69 -16.42 -2.96 -1.08
N MET A 70 -15.13 -3.17 -1.35
CA MET A 70 -14.29 -2.30 -2.19
C MET A 70 -13.80 -2.98 -3.48
N SER A 71 -14.20 -4.23 -3.71
CA SER A 71 -13.45 -5.21 -4.51
C SER A 71 -13.13 -4.71 -5.91
N ASP A 72 -14.09 -4.14 -6.64
CA ASP A 72 -13.85 -3.65 -7.99
C ASP A 72 -12.82 -2.51 -8.03
N ASN A 73 -12.92 -1.53 -7.12
CA ASN A 73 -11.96 -0.42 -7.10
C ASN A 73 -10.56 -0.88 -6.70
N MET A 74 -10.44 -1.80 -5.75
CA MET A 74 -9.15 -2.30 -5.28
C MET A 74 -8.47 -3.18 -6.34
N LYS A 75 -9.23 -4.06 -7.00
CA LYS A 75 -8.75 -4.91 -8.11
C LYS A 75 -8.28 -4.06 -9.27
N HIS A 76 -9.13 -3.18 -9.79
CA HIS A 76 -8.75 -2.33 -10.93
C HIS A 76 -7.57 -1.42 -10.61
N PHE A 77 -7.49 -0.90 -9.38
CA PHE A 77 -6.34 -0.12 -8.97
C PHE A 77 -5.06 -0.97 -8.96
N HIS A 78 -5.08 -2.14 -8.33
CA HIS A 78 -3.93 -3.04 -8.27
C HIS A 78 -3.47 -3.48 -9.67
N ASP A 79 -4.39 -3.93 -10.51
CA ASP A 79 -4.11 -4.31 -11.91
C ASP A 79 -3.50 -3.15 -12.70
N PHE A 80 -4.05 -1.94 -12.55
CA PHE A 80 -3.52 -0.74 -13.18
C PHE A 80 -2.07 -0.49 -12.75
N VAL A 81 -1.79 -0.48 -11.45
CA VAL A 81 -0.44 -0.21 -10.93
C VAL A 81 0.57 -1.25 -11.43
N VAL A 82 0.23 -2.54 -11.32
CA VAL A 82 1.09 -3.65 -11.79
C VAL A 82 1.37 -3.56 -13.29
N SER A 83 0.40 -3.11 -14.09
CA SER A 83 0.54 -3.06 -15.54
C SER A 83 1.45 -1.94 -16.06
N CYS A 84 1.58 -0.82 -15.33
CA CYS A 84 2.19 0.40 -15.87
C CYS A 84 3.31 1.00 -15.02
N MET A 85 3.46 0.60 -13.76
CA MET A 85 4.44 1.20 -12.87
C MET A 85 5.67 0.31 -12.70
N ASP A 86 6.86 0.92 -12.68
CA ASP A 86 8.09 0.21 -12.32
C ASP A 86 8.12 0.01 -10.80
N GLY A 87 8.17 -1.25 -10.38
CA GLY A 87 8.13 -1.70 -8.99
C GLY A 87 7.49 -3.08 -8.83
N THR A 88 7.36 -3.52 -7.59
CA THR A 88 6.59 -4.71 -7.19
C THR A 88 5.40 -4.25 -6.35
N PHE A 89 4.21 -4.73 -6.68
CA PHE A 89 2.97 -4.29 -6.03
C PHE A 89 2.10 -5.49 -5.69
N ASP A 90 1.94 -5.74 -4.40
CA ASP A 90 1.20 -6.89 -3.89
C ASP A 90 -0.10 -6.45 -3.22
N LEU A 91 -1.13 -7.27 -3.36
CA LEU A 91 -2.42 -7.12 -2.68
C LEU A 91 -2.71 -8.40 -1.90
N ILE A 92 -2.72 -8.29 -0.56
CA ILE A 92 -2.97 -9.40 0.35
C ILE A 92 -4.32 -9.20 1.03
N VAL A 93 -5.24 -10.10 0.75
CA VAL A 93 -6.52 -10.19 1.44
C VAL A 93 -6.35 -11.10 2.66
N THR A 94 -6.53 -10.52 3.84
CA THR A 94 -6.42 -11.20 5.15
C THR A 94 -7.80 -11.64 5.64
N THR A 95 -7.87 -12.83 6.23
CA THR A 95 -9.08 -13.36 6.87
C THR A 95 -9.44 -12.63 8.15
#